data_AF-G3I312-F1
#
_entry.id   AF-G3I312-F1
#
_cell.length_a   1.000
_cell.length_b   1.000
_cell.length_c   1.000
_cell.angle_alpha   90.00
_cell.angle_beta   90.00
_cell.angle_gamma   90.00
#
_symmetry.space_group_name_H-M   'P 1'
#
loop_
_entity.id
_entity.type
_entity.pdbx_description
1 polymer ?
#
loop_
_entity_poly.entity_id
_entity_poly.type
_entity_poly.pdbx_seq_one_letter_code
_entity_poly.pdbx_strand_id
1 'polypeptide(L)'
;MSISELQTLAPSMDWLEFLSFLLSPLELGDSEPVVVYGTEYLQQVSELINRTEPSILNNYLIWNLVQKTTSSLDQRFESAQEKLLETLYGTKKVGSLALLPFSTNLAAATCPQGVRNVFSMVHGCVV
;
A
#
# COMPACT_ATOMS: atom_id res chain seq x y z
N MET A 1 -18.70 -12.95 -3.70
CA MET A 1 -19.77 -12.04 -4.15
C MET A 1 -19.42 -11.56 -5.54
N SER A 2 -20.37 -11.22 -6.40
CA SER A 2 -20.09 -10.64 -7.72
C SER A 2 -19.72 -9.16 -7.64
N ILE A 3 -19.18 -8.58 -8.71
CA ILE A 3 -18.97 -7.13 -8.82
C ILE A 3 -20.31 -6.38 -8.66
N SER A 4 -21.40 -6.90 -9.23
CA SER A 4 -22.73 -6.32 -9.05
C SER A 4 -23.20 -6.33 -7.58
N GLU A 5 -22.98 -7.43 -6.86
CA GLU A 5 -23.25 -7.49 -5.42
C GLU A 5 -22.37 -6.49 -4.65
N LEU A 6 -21.11 -6.30 -5.06
CA LEU A 6 -20.21 -5.31 -4.45
C LEU A 6 -20.70 -3.88 -4.68
N GLN A 7 -21.19 -3.58 -5.87
CA GLN A 7 -21.78 -2.29 -6.21
C GLN A 7 -22.98 -1.96 -5.32
N THR A 8 -23.82 -2.96 -5.03
CA THR A 8 -24.94 -2.78 -4.09
C THR A 8 -24.50 -2.63 -2.63
N LEU A 9 -23.42 -3.29 -2.24
CA LEU A 9 -22.86 -3.22 -0.89
C LEU A 9 -22.24 -1.84 -0.58
N ALA A 10 -21.51 -1.27 -1.54
CA ALA A 10 -20.73 -0.04 -1.37
C ALA A 10 -20.91 0.90 -2.57
N PRO A 11 -22.02 1.66 -2.66
CA PRO A 11 -22.39 2.41 -3.86
C PRO A 11 -21.60 3.71 -4.10
N SER A 12 -20.69 4.09 -3.20
CA SER A 12 -19.93 5.35 -3.28
C SER A 12 -18.92 5.43 -4.45
N MET A 13 -18.67 4.33 -5.14
CA MET A 13 -17.73 4.25 -6.26
C MET A 13 -18.28 3.29 -7.33
N ASP A 14 -17.99 3.54 -8.60
CA ASP A 14 -18.19 2.56 -9.67
C ASP A 14 -17.07 1.51 -9.62
N TRP A 15 -17.38 0.34 -9.08
CA TRP A 15 -16.37 -0.71 -8.88
C TRP A 15 -15.98 -1.39 -10.18
N LEU A 16 -16.91 -1.53 -11.14
CA LEU A 16 -16.60 -2.17 -12.42
C LEU A 16 -15.62 -1.31 -13.21
N GLU A 17 -15.90 0.00 -13.30
CA GLU A 17 -15.01 0.95 -13.97
C GLU A 17 -13.64 1.01 -13.27
N PHE A 18 -13.63 1.12 -11.94
CA PHE A 18 -12.41 1.17 -11.15
C PHE A 18 -11.52 -0.07 -11.34
N LEU A 19 -12.11 -1.27 -11.24
CA LEU A 19 -11.36 -2.52 -11.40
C LEU A 19 -10.90 -2.72 -12.85
N SER A 20 -11.73 -2.37 -13.84
CA SER A 20 -11.37 -2.45 -15.26
C SER A 20 -10.20 -1.54 -15.59
N PHE A 21 -10.17 -0.34 -15.00
CA PHE A 21 -9.03 0.58 -15.13
C PHE A 21 -7.77 0.02 -14.49
N LEU A 22 -7.85 -0.52 -13.27
CA LEU A 22 -6.69 -1.05 -12.54
C LEU A 22 -6.11 -2.34 -13.13
N LEU A 23 -6.96 -3.20 -13.70
CA LEU A 23 -6.56 -4.52 -14.22
C LEU A 23 -6.41 -4.55 -15.74
N SER A 24 -6.51 -3.40 -16.41
CA SER A 24 -6.34 -3.27 -17.86
C SER A 24 -5.05 -3.95 -18.34
N PRO A 25 -5.10 -4.78 -19.40
CA PRO A 25 -6.18 -4.92 -20.39
C PRO A 25 -7.21 -6.03 -20.09
N LEU A 26 -7.31 -6.52 -18.85
CA LEU A 26 -8.29 -7.56 -18.51
C LEU A 26 -9.73 -7.04 -18.64
N GLU A 27 -10.56 -7.75 -19.42
CA GLU A 27 -12.00 -7.47 -19.53
C GLU A 27 -12.74 -8.10 -18.36
N LEU A 28 -13.43 -7.27 -17.57
CA LEU A 28 -14.22 -7.70 -16.42
C LEU A 28 -15.71 -7.52 -16.74
N GLY A 29 -16.54 -8.42 -16.19
CA GLY A 29 -18.00 -8.32 -16.28
C GLY A 29 -18.65 -8.24 -14.89
N ASP A 30 -19.91 -7.83 -14.84
CA ASP A 30 -20.66 -7.64 -13.58
C ASP A 30 -20.79 -8.92 -12.73
N SER A 31 -20.72 -10.09 -13.38
CA SER A 31 -20.83 -11.39 -12.73
C SER A 31 -19.48 -11.93 -12.21
N GLU A 32 -18.39 -11.19 -12.41
CA GLU A 32 -17.06 -11.63 -12.00
C GLU A 32 -16.99 -11.79 -10.47
N PRO A 33 -16.49 -12.92 -9.96
CA PRO A 33 -16.40 -13.15 -8.52
C PRO A 33 -15.29 -12.31 -7.88
N VAL A 34 -15.64 -11.58 -6.83
CA VAL A 34 -14.74 -10.82 -5.97
C VAL A 34 -14.75 -11.39 -4.55
N VAL A 35 -13.55 -11.56 -3.99
CA VAL A 35 -13.36 -11.96 -2.59
C VAL A 35 -13.19 -10.69 -1.75
N VAL A 36 -14.16 -10.43 -0.88
CA VAL A 36 -14.15 -9.28 0.03
C VAL A 36 -13.89 -9.78 1.45
N TYR A 37 -12.79 -9.30 2.06
CA TYR A 37 -12.38 -9.72 3.40
C TYR A 37 -13.15 -9.05 4.55
N GLY A 38 -13.75 -7.88 4.29
CA GLY A 38 -14.47 -7.11 5.30
C GLY A 38 -15.64 -6.35 4.68
N THR A 39 -16.80 -6.97 4.66
CA THR A 39 -18.02 -6.42 4.07
C THR A 39 -18.52 -5.20 4.84
N GLU A 40 -18.53 -5.27 6.18
CA GLU A 40 -18.98 -4.18 7.06
C GLU A 40 -18.05 -2.96 6.94
N TYR A 41 -16.75 -3.21 6.78
CA TYR A 41 -15.77 -2.15 6.59
C TYR A 41 -16.05 -1.38 5.30
N LEU A 42 -16.28 -2.07 4.17
CA LEU A 42 -16.56 -1.40 2.90
C LEU A 42 -17.88 -0.63 2.94
N GLN A 43 -18.92 -1.14 3.60
CA GLN A 43 -20.16 -0.39 3.81
C GLN A 43 -19.92 0.90 4.59
N GLN A 44 -19.22 0.82 5.73
CA GLN A 44 -18.91 2.00 6.56
C GLN A 44 -18.04 3.01 5.80
N VAL A 45 -17.07 2.55 5.01
CA VAL A 45 -16.26 3.42 4.15
C VAL A 45 -17.13 4.08 3.09
N SER A 46 -18.06 3.35 2.49
CA SER A 46 -18.97 3.90 1.50
C SER A 46 -19.85 5.01 2.07
N GLU A 47 -20.41 4.79 3.25
CA GLU A 47 -21.16 5.80 4.00
C GLU A 47 -20.28 7.01 4.37
N LEU A 48 -19.04 6.75 4.83
CA LEU A 48 -18.09 7.79 5.18
C LEU A 48 -17.73 8.67 3.98
N ILE A 49 -17.51 8.08 2.80
CA ILE A 49 -17.23 8.82 1.57
C ILE A 49 -18.42 9.72 1.23
N ASN A 50 -19.64 9.19 1.26
CA ASN A 50 -20.85 9.94 0.90
C ASN A 50 -21.14 11.13 1.83
N ARG A 51 -20.75 11.05 3.11
CA ARG A 51 -20.98 12.13 4.09
C ARG A 51 -19.82 13.13 4.21
N THR A 52 -18.67 12.84 3.62
CA THR A 52 -17.47 13.67 3.74
C THR A 52 -17.35 14.61 2.55
N GLU A 53 -16.96 15.86 2.79
CA GLU A 53 -16.75 16.80 1.69
C GLU A 53 -15.63 16.34 0.73
N PRO A 54 -15.81 16.55 -0.60
CA PRO A 54 -14.80 16.18 -1.59
C PRO A 54 -13.42 16.81 -1.35
N SER A 55 -13.39 18.04 -0.81
CA SER A 55 -12.14 18.73 -0.44
C SER A 55 -11.35 17.95 0.62
N ILE A 56 -12.05 17.44 1.64
CA ILE A 56 -11.45 16.66 2.73
C ILE A 56 -10.95 15.32 2.20
N LEU A 57 -11.74 14.64 1.37
CA LEU A 57 -11.34 13.39 0.73
C LEU A 57 -10.08 13.57 -0.13
N ASN A 58 -10.04 14.62 -0.95
CA ASN A 58 -8.88 14.92 -1.79
C ASN A 58 -7.62 15.19 -0.95
N ASN A 59 -7.73 16.00 0.10
CA ASN A 59 -6.61 16.27 1.01
C ASN A 59 -6.12 14.99 1.69
N TYR A 60 -7.04 14.10 2.10
CA TYR A 60 -6.69 12.82 2.68
C TYR A 60 -5.96 11.90 1.69
N LEU A 61 -6.41 11.82 0.44
CA LEU A 61 -5.76 11.03 -0.61
C LEU A 61 -4.36 11.57 -0.93
N ILE A 62 -4.22 12.89 -1.07
CA ILE A 62 -2.92 13.55 -1.29
C ILE A 62 -1.98 13.28 -0.12
N TRP A 63 -2.47 13.41 1.12
CA TRP A 63 -1.65 13.14 2.30
C TRP A 63 -1.14 11.68 2.34
N ASN A 64 -1.99 10.71 1.99
CA ASN A 64 -1.58 9.31 1.87
C ASN A 64 -0.51 9.10 0.78
N LEU A 65 -0.61 9.81 -0.34
CA LEU A 65 0.40 9.77 -1.38
C LEU A 65 1.73 10.35 -0.87
N VAL A 66 1.70 11.53 -0.25
CA VAL A 66 2.88 12.20 0.32
C VAL A 66 3.59 11.30 1.32
N GLN A 67 2.87 10.64 2.24
CA GLN A 67 3.49 9.73 3.21
C GLN A 67 4.27 8.58 2.56
N LYS A 68 3.81 8.08 1.40
CA LYS A 68 4.49 6.99 0.67
C LYS A 68 5.65 7.47 -0.20
N THR A 69 5.62 8.70 -0.69
CA THR A 69 6.66 9.25 -1.59
C THR A 69 7.75 10.02 -0.86
N THR A 70 7.53 10.43 0.40
CA THR A 70 8.46 11.27 1.18
C THR A 70 9.86 10.65 1.31
N SER A 71 9.98 9.32 1.42
CA SER A 71 11.27 8.61 1.48
C SER A 71 12.04 8.54 0.15
N SER A 72 11.48 9.12 -0.92
CA SER A 72 12.09 9.18 -2.26
C SER A 72 12.38 10.61 -2.70
N LEU A 73 12.17 11.59 -1.82
CA LEU A 73 12.41 13.01 -2.06
C LEU A 73 13.68 13.48 -1.32
N ASP A 74 14.05 14.75 -1.51
CA ASP A 74 15.17 15.38 -0.80
C ASP A 74 15.10 15.21 0.72
N GLN A 75 16.27 15.20 1.37
CA GLN A 75 16.47 15.06 2.82
C GLN A 75 15.57 15.98 3.69
N ARG A 76 15.13 17.13 3.16
CA ARG A 76 14.19 18.04 3.85
C ARG A 76 12.85 17.36 4.17
N PHE A 77 12.34 16.54 3.25
CA PHE A 77 11.08 15.82 3.41
C PHE A 77 11.25 14.63 4.35
N GLU A 78 12.34 13.89 4.22
CA GLU A 78 12.69 12.80 5.15
C GLU A 78 12.80 13.32 6.59
N SER A 79 13.50 14.43 6.79
CA SER A 79 13.67 15.06 8.11
C SER A 79 12.34 15.50 8.73
N ALA A 80 11.39 15.96 7.90
CA ALA A 80 10.06 16.34 8.36
C ALA A 80 9.23 15.10 8.74
N GLN A 81 9.30 14.03 7.94
CA GLN A 81 8.66 12.75 8.26
C GLN A 81 9.24 12.13 9.54
N GLU A 82 10.55 12.20 9.74
CA GLU A 82 11.20 11.73 10.96
C GLU A 82 10.68 12.47 12.20
N LYS A 83 10.60 13.80 12.17
CA LYS A 83 10.04 14.58 13.28
C LYS A 83 8.59 14.21 13.59
N LEU A 84 7.79 13.95 12.55
CA LEU A 84 6.41 13.51 12.71
C LEU A 84 6.36 12.12 13.39
N LEU A 85 7.15 11.16 12.90
CA LEU A 85 7.19 9.80 13.45
C LEU A 85 7.75 9.79 14.89
N GLU A 86 8.75 10.61 15.17
CA GLU A 86 9.29 10.82 16.53
C GLU A 86 8.21 11.31 17.48
N THR A 87 7.35 12.22 17.03
CA THR A 87 6.25 12.77 17.85
C THR A 87 5.14 11.74 18.05
N LEU A 88 4.78 10.98 17.01
CA LEU A 88 3.68 10.01 17.06
C LEU A 88 4.05 8.74 17.83
N TYR A 89 5.26 8.23 17.65
CA TYR A 89 5.69 6.92 18.16
C TYR A 89 6.82 7.00 19.19
N GLY A 90 7.31 8.20 19.53
CA GLY A 90 8.34 8.41 20.55
C GLY A 90 9.72 7.85 20.22
N THR A 91 9.93 7.35 19.00
CA THR A 91 11.18 6.66 18.60
C THR A 91 11.95 7.48 17.57
N LYS A 92 13.15 7.92 17.96
CA LYS A 92 14.14 8.49 17.02
C LYS A 92 14.67 7.37 16.14
N LYS A 93 14.72 7.56 14.83
CA LYS A 93 15.34 6.58 13.94
C LYS A 93 16.83 6.46 14.27
N VAL A 94 17.22 5.37 14.94
CA VAL A 94 18.59 4.86 14.90
C VAL A 94 18.76 4.26 13.51
N GLY A 95 19.35 5.04 12.59
CA GLY A 95 20.08 4.60 11.39
C GLY A 95 19.66 3.27 10.75
N SER A 96 18.36 3.07 10.50
CA SER A 96 17.83 1.87 9.83
C SER A 96 17.23 2.20 8.46
N LEU A 97 17.43 3.43 7.97
CA LEU A 97 16.89 3.91 6.69
C LEU A 97 17.46 3.17 5.46
N ALA A 98 18.56 2.42 5.61
CA ALA A 98 19.09 1.59 4.53
C ALA A 98 18.24 0.33 4.22
N LEU A 99 17.25 -0.03 5.06
CA LEU A 99 16.53 -1.30 4.92
C LEU A 99 15.08 -1.20 4.45
N LEU A 100 14.44 -0.02 4.46
CA LEU A 100 13.00 0.08 4.17
C LEU A 100 12.63 0.31 2.70
N PRO A 101 13.27 1.19 1.91
CA PRO A 101 12.86 1.38 0.52
C PRO A 101 13.27 0.22 -0.40
N PHE A 102 14.23 -0.62 0.04
CA PHE A 102 14.76 -1.73 -0.76
C PHE A 102 13.99 -3.05 -0.61
N SER A 103 13.20 -3.23 0.45
CA SER A 103 12.71 -4.57 0.80
C SER A 103 11.37 -4.92 0.14
N THR A 104 10.44 -3.98 -0.06
CA THR A 104 9.07 -4.36 -0.48
C THR A 104 8.92 -4.61 -1.98
N ASN A 105 9.51 -3.76 -2.83
CA ASN A 105 9.37 -3.91 -4.29
C ASN A 105 10.48 -4.78 -4.92
N LEU A 106 11.62 -4.92 -4.26
CA LEU A 106 12.79 -5.66 -4.78
C LEU A 106 13.06 -6.99 -4.07
N ALA A 107 12.28 -7.37 -3.05
CA ALA A 107 12.46 -8.65 -2.35
C ALA A 107 12.48 -9.85 -3.32
N ALA A 108 11.61 -9.84 -4.34
CA ALA A 108 11.57 -10.91 -5.34
C ALA A 108 12.86 -10.98 -6.19
N ALA A 109 13.49 -9.84 -6.49
CA ALA A 109 14.73 -9.80 -7.27
C ALA A 109 16.00 -10.00 -6.42
N THR A 110 15.96 -9.71 -5.12
CA THR A 110 17.10 -9.88 -4.19
C THR A 110 17.11 -11.23 -3.47
N CYS A 111 15.97 -11.93 -3.40
CA CYS A 111 15.87 -13.28 -2.83
C CYS A 111 16.90 -14.29 -3.41
N PRO A 112 17.13 -14.37 -4.73
CA PRO A 112 18.12 -15.30 -5.28
C PRO A 112 19.57 -14.99 -4.85
N GLN A 113 19.90 -13.71 -4.62
CA GLN A 113 21.24 -13.31 -4.17
C GLN A 113 21.44 -13.47 -2.66
N GLY A 114 20.39 -13.26 -1.87
CA GLY A 114 20.40 -13.57 -0.43
C GLY A 114 20.66 -15.07 -0.18
N VAL A 115 20.01 -15.95 -0.94
CA VAL A 115 20.18 -17.40 -0.81
C VAL A 115 21.58 -17.85 -1.25
N ARG A 116 22.15 -17.28 -2.34
CA ARG A 116 23.54 -17.57 -2.77
C ARG A 116 24.59 -17.15 -1.73
N ASN A 117 24.43 -15.98 -1.11
CA ASN A 117 25.36 -15.51 -0.10
C ASN A 117 25.26 -16.31 1.21
N VAL A 118 24.06 -16.76 1.59
CA VAL A 118 23.88 -17.67 2.74
C VAL A 118 24.46 -19.06 2.46
N PHE A 119 24.31 -19.59 1.24
CA PHE A 119 24.88 -20.90 0.88
C PHE A 119 26.42 -20.90 0.81
N SER A 120 27.03 -19.80 0.34
CA SER A 120 28.49 -19.60 0.36
C SER A 120 29.06 -19.60 1.79
N MET A 121 28.33 -19.03 2.74
CA MET A 121 28.75 -18.93 4.13
C MET A 121 28.68 -20.28 4.89
N VAL A 122 27.79 -21.18 4.46
CA VAL A 122 27.67 -22.54 5.05
C VAL A 122 28.76 -23.49 4.52
N HIS A 123 29.25 -23.32 3.29
CA HIS A 123 30.36 -24.12 2.77
C HIS A 123 31.75 -23.66 3.22
N GLY A 124 31.88 -22.45 3.79
CA GLY A 124 33.15 -21.94 4.36
C GLY A 124 33.42 -22.31 5.82
N CYS A 125 32.51 -23.04 6.49
CA CYS A 125 32.64 -23.50 7.88
C CYS A 125 32.92 -25.01 8.01
N VAL A 126 33.22 -25.71 6.91
CA VAL A 126 33.70 -27.10 6.95
C VAL A 126 34.98 -27.21 6.11
N VAL A 127 36.08 -26.63 6.60
CA VAL A 127 37.45 -27.19 6.57
C VAL A 127 38.18 -26.67 7.81
#